data_AF-G0QB87-F1
#
_entry.id   AF-G0QB87-F1
#
_cell.length_a   1.000
_cell.length_b   1.000
_cell.length_c   1.000
_cell.angle_alpha   90.00
_cell.angle_beta   90.00
_cell.angle_gamma   90.00
#
_symmetry.space_group_name_H-M   'P 1'
#
loop_
_entity.id
_entity.type
_entity.pdbx_description
1 polymer ?
#
loop_
_entity_poly.entity_id
_entity_poly.type
_entity_poly.pdbx_seq_one_letter_code
_entity_poly.pdbx_strand_id
1 'polypeptide(L)'
;MTHRGRLAAPRHYPISRKETSYVHNMEGSRSPEQAVPVSIVLRDMLGYADSESEAKEIVQNNGVLRNGQPLSSIKQGVAVLDVVTLSEGDTGFRALRRSDRFELVETEDTRRLRR
;
A
#
# COMPACT_ATOMS: atom_id res chain seq x y z
N MET A 1 15.32 10.91 9.04
CA MET A 1 14.19 11.86 8.94
C MET A 1 12.95 11.17 9.48
N THR A 2 12.40 11.63 10.60
CA THR A 2 11.45 10.81 11.38
C THR A 2 9.99 10.99 10.94
N HIS A 3 9.65 12.11 10.27
CA HIS A 3 8.29 12.38 9.78
C HIS A 3 8.35 13.10 8.42
N ARG A 4 7.46 12.72 7.49
CA ARG A 4 7.32 13.35 6.17
C ARG A 4 5.94 13.99 6.07
N GLY A 5 5.90 15.29 5.79
CA GLY A 5 4.64 16.00 5.56
C GLY A 5 3.97 15.47 4.29
N ARG A 6 2.64 15.41 4.29
CA ARG A 6 1.84 14.90 3.16
C ARG A 6 2.02 15.73 1.87
N LEU A 7 2.29 17.03 2.02
CA LEU A 7 2.66 17.92 0.92
C LEU A 7 3.99 17.54 0.24
N ALA A 8 4.92 16.98 1.01
CA ALA A 8 6.22 16.52 0.53
C ALA A 8 6.21 15.06 0.05
N ALA A 9 5.04 14.41 0.06
CA ALA A 9 4.86 13.08 -0.50
C ALA A 9 5.09 13.09 -2.02
N PRO A 10 5.56 11.98 -2.60
CA PRO A 10 5.67 11.84 -4.04
C PRO A 10 4.34 12.11 -4.76
N ARG A 11 4.41 12.62 -6.00
CA ARG A 11 3.21 13.03 -6.76
C ARG A 11 2.32 11.85 -7.14
N HIS A 12 2.88 10.65 -7.26
CA HIS A 12 2.13 9.46 -7.66
C HIS A 12 1.31 8.84 -6.56
N TYR A 13 1.47 9.28 -5.31
CA TYR A 13 0.65 8.78 -4.21
C TYR A 13 -0.80 9.22 -4.45
N PRO A 14 -1.77 8.29 -4.46
CA PRO A 14 -3.17 8.58 -4.71
C PRO A 14 -3.81 9.12 -3.42
N ILE A 15 -3.39 10.32 -3.01
CA ILE A 15 -3.76 10.91 -1.72
C ILE A 15 -4.26 12.34 -1.85
N SER A 16 -5.25 12.70 -1.04
CA SER A 16 -5.66 14.08 -0.85
C SER A 16 -4.61 14.84 -0.04
N ARG A 17 -3.93 15.82 -0.65
CA ARG A 17 -2.77 16.49 -0.04
C ARG A 17 -3.09 17.40 1.15
N LYS A 18 -4.35 17.81 1.32
CA LYS A 18 -4.77 18.80 2.32
C LYS A 18 -5.58 18.23 3.49
N GLU A 19 -5.79 16.92 3.55
CA GLU A 19 -6.62 16.32 4.60
C GLU A 19 -5.84 16.00 5.87
N THR A 20 -4.73 15.26 5.75
CA THR A 20 -3.91 14.86 6.90
C THR A 20 -2.50 15.44 6.84
N SER A 21 -1.86 15.61 8.00
CA SER A 21 -0.58 16.32 8.09
C SER A 21 0.61 15.50 7.60
N TYR A 22 0.62 14.18 7.84
CA TYR A 22 1.81 13.34 7.67
C TYR A 22 1.55 12.06 6.87
N VAL A 23 2.60 11.58 6.20
CA VAL A 23 2.67 10.26 5.57
C VAL A 23 3.81 9.47 6.18
N HIS A 24 3.66 8.16 6.22
CA HIS A 24 4.73 7.28 6.66
C HIS A 24 5.90 7.33 5.68
N ASN A 25 7.11 7.34 6.26
CA ASN A 25 8.31 7.05 5.50
C ASN A 25 8.28 5.59 5.06
N MET A 26 8.82 5.34 3.87
CA MET A 26 8.94 3.98 3.37
C MET A 26 10.04 3.23 4.10
N GLU A 27 9.77 2.00 4.48
CA GLU A 27 10.73 1.07 5.06
C GLU A 27 10.84 -0.20 4.19
N GLY A 28 11.97 -0.89 4.31
CA GLY A 28 12.25 -2.12 3.56
C GLY A 28 12.96 -1.86 2.24
N SER A 29 12.75 -2.76 1.27
CA SER A 29 13.55 -2.83 0.04
C SER A 29 13.19 -1.80 -1.04
N ARG A 30 12.20 -0.94 -0.82
CA ARG A 30 11.65 -0.08 -1.86
C ARG A 30 11.79 1.39 -1.54
N SER A 31 11.89 2.19 -2.59
CA SER A 31 12.00 3.64 -2.52
C SER A 31 10.60 4.30 -2.59
N PRO A 32 10.39 5.43 -1.89
CA PRO A 32 9.16 6.22 -1.99
C PRO A 32 8.81 6.63 -3.42
N GLU A 33 9.80 6.77 -4.29
CA GLU A 33 9.64 7.20 -5.68
C GLU A 33 9.02 6.11 -6.57
N GLN A 34 9.17 4.83 -6.20
CA GLN A 34 8.74 3.68 -7.01
C GLN A 34 7.57 2.90 -6.40
N ALA A 35 7.24 3.16 -5.14
CA ALA A 35 6.24 2.42 -4.41
C ALA A 35 5.37 3.32 -3.54
N VAL A 36 4.26 2.78 -3.05
CA VAL A 36 3.33 3.42 -2.13
C VAL A 36 3.25 2.60 -0.83
N PRO A 37 3.36 3.22 0.36
CA PRO A 37 3.21 2.55 1.64
C PRO A 37 1.86 1.86 1.80
N VAL A 38 1.85 0.69 2.46
CA VAL A 38 0.62 -0.07 2.74
C VAL A 38 -0.39 0.74 3.54
N SER A 39 0.06 1.59 4.46
CA SER A 39 -0.81 2.53 5.18
C SER A 39 -1.67 3.39 4.25
N ILE A 40 -1.12 3.85 3.12
CA ILE A 40 -1.85 4.62 2.12
C ILE A 40 -2.77 3.70 1.31
N VAL A 41 -2.31 2.50 0.97
CA VAL A 41 -3.13 1.52 0.26
C VAL A 41 -4.39 1.17 1.07
N LEU A 42 -4.24 0.83 2.35
CA LEU A 42 -5.37 0.43 3.20
C LEU A 42 -6.34 1.58 3.47
N ARG A 43 -5.83 2.77 3.79
CA ARG A 43 -6.67 3.91 4.16
C ARG A 43 -7.20 4.68 2.95
N ASP A 44 -6.30 5.14 2.08
CA ASP A 44 -6.63 6.10 1.03
C ASP A 44 -7.12 5.43 -0.27
N MET A 45 -6.71 4.18 -0.55
CA MET A 45 -7.10 3.50 -1.79
C MET A 45 -8.23 2.49 -1.61
N LEU A 46 -8.14 1.64 -0.59
CA LEU A 46 -9.06 0.53 -0.39
C LEU A 46 -10.12 0.81 0.69
N GLY A 47 -9.88 1.74 1.62
CA GLY A 47 -10.82 2.12 2.67
C GLY A 47 -11.07 1.05 3.74
N TYR A 48 -10.12 0.13 3.96
CA TYR A 48 -10.23 -0.91 5.01
C TYR A 48 -9.79 -0.42 6.40
N ALA A 49 -9.19 0.77 6.49
CA ALA A 49 -8.76 1.36 7.75
C ALA A 49 -9.00 2.86 7.73
N ASP A 50 -9.59 3.40 8.78
CA ASP A 50 -9.77 4.84 8.95
C ASP A 50 -8.57 5.46 9.70
N SER A 51 -7.96 4.66 10.59
CA SER A 51 -6.86 5.06 11.46
C SER A 51 -5.56 4.29 11.18
N GLU A 52 -4.44 4.85 11.66
CA GLU A 52 -3.14 4.16 11.58
C GLU A 52 -3.13 2.87 12.42
N SER A 53 -3.80 2.88 13.57
CA SER A 53 -3.88 1.73 14.47
C SER A 53 -4.57 0.54 13.81
N GLU A 54 -5.68 0.76 13.12
CA GLU A 54 -6.40 -0.28 12.37
C GLU A 54 -5.55 -0.81 11.21
N ALA A 55 -4.92 0.09 10.43
CA ALA A 55 -4.03 -0.34 9.36
C ALA A 55 -2.87 -1.20 9.89
N LYS A 56 -2.36 -0.88 11.08
CA LYS A 56 -1.31 -1.66 11.75
C LYS A 56 -1.80 -3.01 12.21
N GLU A 57 -2.99 -3.08 12.80
CA GLU A 57 -3.61 -4.32 13.23
C GLU A 57 -3.85 -5.26 12.04
N ILE A 58 -4.41 -4.76 10.94
CA ILE A 58 -4.60 -5.53 9.70
C ILE A 58 -3.27 -6.12 9.23
N VAL A 59 -2.21 -5.31 9.14
CA VAL A 59 -0.90 -5.79 8.69
C VAL A 59 -0.30 -6.81 9.67
N GLN A 60 -0.39 -6.57 10.98
CA GLN A 60 0.14 -7.47 12.01
C GLN A 60 -0.57 -8.83 12.03
N ASN A 61 -1.86 -8.86 11.73
CA ASN A 61 -2.64 -10.09 11.61
C ASN A 61 -2.40 -10.82 10.28
N ASN A 62 -1.34 -10.49 9.53
CA ASN A 62 -1.06 -10.98 8.18
C ASN A 62 -2.20 -10.72 7.19
N GLY A 63 -2.95 -9.64 7.43
CA GLY A 63 -4.09 -9.17 6.65
C GLY A 63 -3.76 -8.80 5.21
N VAL A 64 -2.49 -8.49 4.92
CA VAL A 64 -2.03 -8.00 3.62
C VAL A 64 -0.87 -8.82 3.11
N LEU A 65 -1.06 -9.41 1.93
CA LEU A 65 -0.05 -10.18 1.21
C LEU A 65 0.39 -9.40 -0.03
N ARG A 66 1.69 -9.23 -0.19
CA ARG A 66 2.31 -8.71 -1.43
C ARG A 66 2.96 -9.85 -2.17
N ASN A 67 2.49 -10.13 -3.38
CA ASN A 67 2.95 -11.25 -4.21
C ASN A 67 2.93 -12.57 -3.43
N GLY A 68 1.92 -12.78 -2.59
CA GLY A 68 1.76 -13.96 -1.73
C GLY A 68 2.62 -13.98 -0.45
N GLN A 69 3.45 -12.96 -0.19
CA GLN A 69 4.19 -12.85 1.07
C GLN A 69 3.54 -11.84 2.03
N PRO A 70 3.35 -12.19 3.31
CA PRO A 70 2.82 -11.25 4.29
C PRO A 70 3.77 -10.08 4.50
N LEU A 71 3.19 -8.89 4.63
CA LEU A 71 3.93 -7.69 4.98
C LEU A 71 3.99 -7.57 6.51
N SER A 72 5.15 -7.15 7.03
CA SER A 72 5.38 -7.06 8.48
C SER A 72 5.14 -5.66 9.05
N SER A 73 5.02 -4.63 8.19
CA SER A 73 4.89 -3.24 8.60
C SER A 73 4.09 -2.41 7.59
N ILE A 74 3.25 -1.50 8.10
CA ILE A 74 2.45 -0.53 7.33
C ILE A 74 3.30 0.44 6.49
N LYS A 75 4.60 0.49 6.76
CA LYS A 75 5.59 1.34 6.10
C LYS A 75 6.24 0.65 4.90
N GLN A 76 6.05 -0.66 4.75
CA GLN A 76 6.50 -1.37 3.56
C GLN A 76 5.73 -0.88 2.33
N GLY A 77 6.41 -0.83 1.19
CA GLY A 77 5.85 -0.31 -0.05
C GLY A 77 5.29 -1.38 -0.97
N VAL A 78 4.22 -1.04 -1.70
CA VAL A 78 3.68 -1.74 -2.87
C VAL A 78 4.13 -0.99 -4.12
N ALA A 79 4.76 -1.70 -5.07
CA ALA A 79 5.29 -1.12 -6.30
C ALA A 79 4.40 -1.48 -7.49
N VAL A 80 4.67 -0.83 -8.62
CA VAL A 80 4.03 -1.15 -9.89
C VAL A 80 4.24 -2.63 -10.22
N LEU A 81 3.20 -3.28 -10.73
CA LEU A 81 3.08 -4.71 -11.07
C LEU A 81 2.95 -5.69 -9.91
N ASP A 82 3.00 -5.23 -8.66
CA ASP A 82 2.68 -6.12 -7.56
C ASP A 82 1.22 -6.53 -7.55
N VAL A 83 0.98 -7.72 -7.01
CA VAL A 83 -0.34 -8.17 -6.59
C VAL A 83 -0.44 -8.01 -5.08
N VAL A 84 -1.45 -7.27 -4.64
CA VAL A 84 -1.84 -7.14 -3.23
C VAL A 84 -3.10 -7.95 -3.03
N THR A 85 -3.09 -8.89 -2.09
CA THR A 85 -4.29 -9.63 -1.69
C THR A 85 -4.53 -9.42 -0.21
N LEU A 86 -5.78 -9.37 0.19
CA LEU A 86 -6.15 -9.38 1.60
C LEU A 86 -6.34 -10.84 2.02
N SER A 87 -5.98 -11.20 3.25
CA SER A 87 -6.14 -12.59 3.72
C SER A 87 -7.59 -12.97 3.99
N GLU A 88 -8.43 -11.98 4.32
CA GLU A 88 -9.87 -12.18 4.59
C GLU A 88 -10.74 -12.12 3.33
N GLY A 89 -10.17 -11.76 2.17
CA GLY A 89 -10.91 -11.62 0.91
C GLY A 89 -10.31 -12.44 -0.22
N ASP A 90 -11.16 -12.94 -1.12
CA ASP A 90 -10.71 -13.62 -2.35
C ASP A 90 -10.29 -12.64 -3.46
N THR A 91 -10.35 -11.33 -3.18
CA THR A 91 -10.03 -10.28 -4.15
C THR A 91 -8.54 -9.95 -4.18
N GLY A 92 -7.95 -10.05 -5.37
CA GLY A 92 -6.61 -9.54 -5.65
C GLY A 92 -6.63 -8.17 -6.31
N PHE A 93 -5.63 -7.35 -6.01
CA PHE A 93 -5.44 -6.03 -6.60
C PHE A 93 -4.08 -5.95 -7.28
N ARG A 94 -4.05 -5.61 -8.55
CA ARG A 94 -2.84 -5.31 -9.30
C ARG A 94 -2.49 -3.83 -9.14
N ALA A 95 -1.31 -3.56 -8.61
CA ALA A 95 -0.74 -2.23 -8.60
C ALA A 95 -0.28 -1.81 -9.99
N LEU A 96 -0.85 -0.72 -10.49
CA LEU A 96 -0.52 -0.14 -11.78
C LEU A 96 -0.18 1.34 -11.60
N ARG A 97 0.59 1.87 -12.55
CA ARG A 97 0.85 3.30 -12.64
C ARG A 97 0.24 3.80 -13.94
N ARG A 98 -0.86 4.53 -13.83
CA ARG A 98 -1.52 5.16 -14.97
C ARG A 98 -1.04 6.61 -15.04
N SER A 99 -0.20 6.90 -16.03
CA SER A 99 0.48 8.18 -16.17
C SER A 99 1.32 8.52 -14.93
N ASP A 100 0.88 9.50 -14.14
CA ASP A 100 1.55 9.94 -12.93
C ASP A 100 0.91 9.39 -11.65
N ARG A 101 -0.27 8.76 -11.70
CA ARG A 101 -0.99 8.25 -10.51
C ARG A 101 -0.80 6.75 -10.32
N PHE A 102 -0.66 6.34 -9.06
CA PHE A 102 -0.73 4.93 -8.66
C PHE A 102 -2.19 4.50 -8.50
N GLU A 103 -2.52 3.32 -9.01
CA GLU A 103 -3.88 2.79 -9.03
C GLU A 103 -3.87 1.29 -8.73
N LEU A 104 -4.89 0.82 -8.01
CA LEU A 104 -5.12 -0.60 -7.76
C LEU A 104 -6.30 -1.02 -8.63
N VAL A 105 -6.07 -2.03 -9.47
CA VAL A 105 -7.09 -2.61 -10.34
C VAL A 105 -7.39 -4.01 -9.85
N GLU A 106 -8.66 -4.33 -9.64
CA GLU A 106 -9.09 -5.66 -9.26
C GLU A 106 -8.65 -6.69 -10.30
N THR A 107 -8.15 -7.83 -9.83
CA THR A 107 -7.67 -8.90 -10.68
C THR A 107 -7.95 -10.26 -10.05
N GLU A 108 -8.47 -11.17 -10.85
CA GLU A 108 -8.59 -12.60 -10.49
C GLU A 108 -7.24 -13.32 -10.55
N ASP A 109 -6.23 -12.67 -11.15
CA ASP A 109 -4.89 -13.20 -11.36
C ASP A 109 -4.09 -13.12 -10.06
N THR A 110 -4.53 -13.89 -9.06
CA THR A 110 -3.82 -14.18 -7.82
C THR A 110 -2.65 -15.10 -8.10
N ARG A 111 -1.77 -14.77 -9.07
CA ARG A 111 -0.63 -15.61 -9.50
C ARG A 111 0.06 -16.17 -8.28
N ARG A 112 -0.37 -17.37 -7.91
CA ARG A 112 0.16 -18.13 -6.82
C ARG A 112 1.56 -18.38 -7.31
N LEU A 113 2.53 -17.70 -6.70
CA LEU A 113 3.92 -18.08 -6.80
C LEU A 113 4.02 -19.45 -6.09
N ARG A 114 3.48 -20.49 -6.74
CA ARG A 114 3.80 -21.87 -6.46
C ARG A 114 5.23 -22.04 -6.97
N ARG A 115 6.18 -21.86 -6.07
CA ARG A 115 7.45 -22.57 -6.10
C ARG A 115 7.51 -23.44 -4.86
#